data_AF-A0A1Q4FF71-F1
#
_entry.id   AF-A0A1Q4FF71-F1
#
_cell.length_a   1.000
_cell.length_b   1.000
_cell.length_c   1.000
_cell.angle_alpha   90.00
_cell.angle_beta   90.00
_cell.angle_gamma   90.00
#
_symmetry.space_group_name_H-M   'P 1'
#
loop_
_entity.id
_entity.type
_entity.pdbx_description
1 polymer ?
#
loop_
_entity_poly.entity_id
_entity_poly.type
_entity_poly.pdbx_seq_one_letter_code
_entity_poly.pdbx_strand_id
1 'polypeptide(L)'
;MKISVTKFIIVFLISAFAFQFISNSVLGPEVRLFPADGEWFPGNGSPIAWKGTLAIIVYPVKFILIRPLSFLGKDPDPVPPVLLVAFAVYWTAMALVLYYILRKINILKEK
;
A
#
# COMPACT_ATOMS: atom_id res chain seq x y z
N MET A 1 8.35 22.63 1.79
CA MET A 1 8.27 21.63 0.68
C MET A 1 7.89 22.38 -0.61
N LYS A 2 8.66 22.21 -1.71
CA LYS A 2 8.42 22.90 -3.00
C LYS A 2 7.39 22.19 -3.91
N ILE A 3 6.96 20.98 -3.55
CA ILE A 3 5.99 20.19 -4.30
C ILE A 3 4.55 20.56 -3.86
N SER A 4 3.64 20.70 -4.84
CA SER A 4 2.22 20.90 -4.56
C SER A 4 1.58 19.66 -3.93
N VAL A 5 0.52 19.87 -3.15
CA VAL A 5 -0.26 18.77 -2.52
C VAL A 5 -0.71 17.76 -3.57
N THR A 6 -1.30 18.24 -4.67
CA THR A 6 -1.82 17.38 -5.76
C THR A 6 -0.72 16.52 -6.37
N LYS A 7 0.46 17.09 -6.66
CA LYS A 7 1.58 16.34 -7.23
C LYS A 7 2.11 15.29 -6.25
N PHE A 8 2.13 15.60 -4.95
CA PHE A 8 2.51 14.62 -3.92
C PHE A 8 1.51 13.46 -3.85
N ILE A 9 0.20 13.72 -3.85
CA ILE A 9 -0.84 12.68 -3.81
C ILE A 9 -0.74 11.77 -5.03
N ILE A 10 -0.59 12.33 -6.24
CA ILE A 10 -0.49 11.53 -7.46
C ILE A 10 0.71 10.59 -7.41
N VAL A 11 1.89 11.11 -7.05
CA VAL A 11 3.10 10.28 -6.90
C VAL A 11 2.89 9.21 -5.84
N PHE A 12 2.31 9.57 -4.69
CA PHE A 12 2.02 8.64 -3.61
C PHE A 12 1.11 7.50 -4.06
N LEU A 13 0.00 7.80 -4.74
CA LEU A 13 -0.94 6.80 -5.23
C LEU A 13 -0.28 5.86 -6.24
N ILE A 14 0.44 6.40 -7.24
CA ILE A 14 1.17 5.60 -8.22
C ILE A 14 2.16 4.66 -7.52
N SER A 15 2.95 5.18 -6.58
CA SER A 15 3.90 4.38 -5.81
C SER A 15 3.22 3.33 -4.95
N ALA A 16 2.10 3.63 -4.29
CA ALA A 16 1.38 2.69 -3.46
C ALA A 16 0.76 1.55 -4.29
N PHE A 17 0.14 1.85 -5.44
CA PHE A 17 -0.37 0.84 -6.35
C PHE A 17 0.74 -0.02 -6.97
N ALA A 18 1.84 0.60 -7.40
CA ALA A 18 3.00 -0.13 -7.92
C ALA A 18 3.61 -1.04 -6.86
N PHE A 19 3.79 -0.55 -5.63
CA PHE A 19 4.28 -1.33 -4.50
C PHE A 19 3.37 -2.53 -4.19
N GLN A 20 2.05 -2.31 -4.16
CA GLN A 20 1.06 -3.36 -3.93
C GLN A 20 1.15 -4.43 -5.03
N PHE A 21 1.12 -4.02 -6.31
CA PHE A 21 1.20 -4.92 -7.45
C PHE A 21 2.49 -5.73 -7.47
N ILE A 22 3.65 -5.08 -7.30
CA ILE A 22 4.96 -5.74 -7.32
C ILE A 22 5.08 -6.72 -6.15
N SER A 23 4.72 -6.29 -4.93
CA SER A 23 4.85 -7.16 -3.76
C SER A 23 3.94 -8.38 -3.84
N ASN A 24 2.72 -8.25 -4.37
CA ASN A 24 1.83 -9.39 -4.60
C ASN A 24 2.35 -10.30 -5.71
N SER A 25 2.84 -9.74 -6.82
CA SER A 25 3.34 -10.54 -7.95
C SER A 25 4.63 -11.29 -7.63
N VAL A 26 5.49 -10.74 -6.76
CA VAL A 26 6.77 -11.35 -6.38
C VAL A 26 6.62 -12.36 -5.25
N LEU A 27 5.80 -12.04 -4.25
CA LEU A 27 5.67 -12.86 -3.03
C LEU A 27 4.48 -13.81 -3.07
N GLY A 28 3.44 -13.48 -3.84
CA GLY A 28 2.19 -14.23 -3.92
C GLY A 28 2.18 -15.28 -5.04
N PRO A 29 1.11 -16.09 -5.08
CA PRO A 29 0.93 -17.14 -6.09
C PRO A 29 0.49 -16.59 -7.46
N GLU A 30 -0.09 -15.39 -7.51
CA GLU A 30 -0.69 -14.80 -8.72
C GLU A 30 -0.19 -13.38 -9.01
N VAL A 31 -0.10 -13.03 -10.30
CA VAL A 31 0.26 -11.67 -10.77
C VAL A 31 -0.99 -10.79 -10.80
N ARG A 32 -1.35 -10.24 -9.65
CA ARG A 32 -2.55 -9.38 -9.50
C ARG A 32 -2.33 -8.23 -8.53
N LEU A 33 -3.09 -7.16 -8.73
CA LEU A 33 -3.08 -6.00 -7.83
C LEU A 33 -3.70 -6.34 -6.47
N PHE A 34 -4.81 -7.09 -6.48
CA PHE A 34 -5.47 -7.58 -5.29
C PHE A 34 -5.48 -9.12 -5.34
N PRO A 35 -5.18 -9.79 -4.21
CA PRO A 35 -5.19 -11.25 -4.14
C PRO A 35 -6.61 -11.79 -4.32
N ALA A 36 -6.76 -12.85 -5.11
CA ALA A 36 -8.07 -13.47 -5.39
C ALA A 36 -8.53 -14.39 -4.25
N ASP A 37 -7.57 -14.98 -3.54
CA ASP A 37 -7.77 -15.86 -2.39
C ASP A 37 -7.91 -15.10 -1.05
N GLY A 38 -7.84 -13.76 -1.10
CA GLY A 38 -7.85 -12.91 0.09
C GLY A 38 -6.54 -12.94 0.90
N GLU A 39 -5.46 -13.53 0.38
CA GLU A 39 -4.15 -13.52 1.04
C GLU A 39 -3.45 -12.16 0.88
N TRP A 40 -3.76 -11.23 1.79
CA TRP A 40 -3.25 -9.86 1.75
C TRP A 40 -1.74 -9.69 2.07
N PHE A 41 -1.11 -10.72 2.65
CA PHE A 41 0.27 -10.68 3.13
C PHE A 41 1.09 -11.87 2.60
N PRO A 42 1.24 -11.99 1.27
CA PRO A 42 1.87 -13.14 0.65
C PRO A 42 3.35 -13.26 1.01
N GLY A 43 3.84 -14.49 1.03
CA GLY A 43 5.23 -14.84 1.34
C GLY A 43 5.53 -14.96 2.84
N ASN A 44 4.57 -14.65 3.71
CA ASN A 44 4.71 -14.87 5.15
C ASN A 44 4.67 -16.37 5.46
N GLY A 45 5.70 -16.91 6.13
CA GLY A 45 5.83 -18.35 6.35
C GLY A 45 6.29 -19.14 5.11
N SER A 46 6.77 -18.47 4.06
CA SER A 46 7.34 -19.16 2.89
C SER A 46 8.55 -20.02 3.28
N PRO A 47 8.64 -21.28 2.81
CA PRO A 47 9.82 -22.13 3.02
C PRO A 47 11.05 -21.64 2.23
N ILE A 48 10.85 -20.73 1.29
CA ILE A 48 11.93 -20.12 0.51
C ILE A 48 12.49 -18.92 1.28
N ALA A 49 13.70 -19.06 1.80
CA ALA A 49 14.33 -18.10 2.71
C ALA A 49 14.29 -16.64 2.21
N TRP A 50 14.66 -16.38 0.95
CA TRP A 50 14.67 -15.01 0.42
C TRP A 50 13.26 -14.40 0.31
N LYS A 51 12.23 -15.21 0.02
CA LYS A 51 10.83 -14.75 -0.01
C LYS A 51 10.35 -14.41 1.38
N GLY A 52 10.63 -15.26 2.36
CA GLY A 52 10.28 -15.03 3.77
C GLY A 52 10.95 -13.76 4.32
N THR A 53 12.25 -13.58 4.06
CA THR A 53 12.98 -12.37 4.47
C THR A 53 12.41 -11.11 3.84
N LEU A 54 12.14 -11.12 2.53
CA LEU A 54 11.52 -9.98 1.87
C LEU A 54 10.13 -9.69 2.46
N ALA A 55 9.29 -10.71 2.64
CA ALA A 55 7.96 -10.55 3.23
C ALA A 55 8.03 -9.87 4.60
N ILE A 56 8.98 -10.25 5.47
CA ILE A 56 9.21 -9.61 6.77
C ILE A 56 9.59 -8.13 6.63
N ILE A 57 10.49 -7.79 5.70
CA ILE A 57 10.96 -6.41 5.49
C ILE A 57 9.82 -5.50 5.02
N VAL A 58 9.00 -5.94 4.06
CA VAL A 58 7.89 -5.13 3.54
C VAL A 58 6.62 -5.20 4.37
N TYR A 59 6.50 -6.14 5.30
CA TYR A 59 5.31 -6.34 6.11
C TYR A 59 4.82 -5.07 6.83
N PRO A 60 5.66 -4.27 7.53
CA PRO A 60 5.18 -3.08 8.23
C PRO A 60 4.52 -2.06 7.30
N VAL A 61 5.08 -1.89 6.11
CA VAL A 61 4.54 -0.98 5.08
C VAL A 61 3.23 -1.52 4.54
N LYS A 62 3.18 -2.80 4.12
CA LYS A 62 1.93 -3.44 3.65
C LYS A 62 0.85 -3.43 4.73
N PHE A 63 1.22 -3.64 5.98
CA PHE A 63 0.28 -3.65 7.09
C PHE A 63 -0.43 -2.31 7.22
N ILE A 64 0.30 -1.20 7.20
CA ILE A 64 -0.30 0.14 7.23
C ILE A 64 -1.16 0.36 5.98
N LEU A 65 -0.66 0.00 4.79
CA LEU A 65 -1.36 0.25 3.53
C LEU A 65 -2.65 -0.56 3.35
N ILE A 66 -2.71 -1.77 3.91
CA ILE A 66 -3.72 -2.78 3.54
C ILE A 66 -4.65 -3.12 4.69
N ARG A 67 -4.13 -3.26 5.92
CA ARG A 67 -4.88 -3.82 7.04
C ARG A 67 -6.22 -3.12 7.30
N PRO A 68 -6.34 -1.78 7.23
CA PRO A 68 -7.63 -1.12 7.48
C PRO A 68 -8.72 -1.49 6.48
N LEU A 69 -8.35 -1.88 5.26
CA LEU A 69 -9.29 -2.20 4.18
C LEU A 69 -9.32 -3.70 3.83
N SER A 70 -8.51 -4.54 4.49
CA SER A 70 -8.42 -5.97 4.15
C SER A 70 -9.75 -6.73 4.33
N PHE A 71 -10.69 -6.18 5.11
CA PHE A 71 -12.02 -6.75 5.25
C PHE A 71 -12.82 -6.73 3.94
N LEU A 72 -12.51 -5.83 3.00
CA LEU A 72 -13.17 -5.73 1.71
C LEU A 72 -12.84 -6.91 0.77
N GLY A 73 -11.79 -7.68 1.04
CA GLY A 73 -11.46 -8.91 0.29
C GLY A 73 -12.00 -10.19 0.90
N LYS A 74 -12.88 -10.11 1.89
CA LYS A 74 -13.52 -11.29 2.47
C LYS A 74 -14.74 -11.75 1.68
N ASP A 75 -15.25 -10.90 0.79
CA ASP A 75 -16.28 -11.31 -0.17
C ASP A 75 -15.65 -12.28 -1.18
N PRO A 76 -16.30 -13.41 -1.52
CA PRO A 76 -15.79 -14.35 -2.51
C PRO A 76 -15.72 -13.78 -3.93
N ASP A 77 -16.39 -12.65 -4.20
CA ASP A 77 -16.34 -11.95 -5.49
C ASP A 77 -16.40 -10.42 -5.30
N PRO A 78 -15.33 -9.81 -4.73
CA PRO A 78 -15.33 -8.38 -4.47
C PRO A 78 -15.19 -7.64 -5.79
N VAL A 79 -16.17 -6.80 -6.11
CA VAL A 79 -16.22 -6.02 -7.36
C VAL A 79 -14.91 -5.23 -7.53
N PRO A 80 -14.05 -5.58 -8.50
CA PRO A 80 -12.67 -5.05 -8.55
C PRO A 80 -12.56 -3.51 -8.58
N PRO A 81 -13.46 -2.77 -9.26
CA PRO A 81 -13.51 -1.31 -9.16
C PRO A 81 -13.73 -0.77 -7.75
N VAL A 82 -14.51 -1.45 -6.89
CA VAL A 82 -14.81 -0.98 -5.53
C VAL A 82 -13.56 -1.04 -4.66
N LEU A 83 -12.78 -2.12 -4.76
CA LEU A 83 -11.50 -2.22 -4.05
C LEU A 83 -10.55 -1.09 -4.48
N LEU A 84 -10.39 -0.88 -5.79
CA LEU A 84 -9.51 0.15 -6.31
C LEU A 84 -9.90 1.54 -5.78
N VAL A 85 -11.18 1.89 -5.81
CA VAL A 85 -11.68 3.17 -5.30
C VAL A 85 -11.49 3.29 -3.79
N ALA A 86 -11.84 2.25 -3.01
CA ALA A 86 -11.70 2.28 -1.56
C ALA A 86 -10.23 2.49 -1.14
N PHE A 87 -9.31 1.77 -1.77
CA PHE A 87 -7.88 1.93 -1.54
C PHE A 87 -7.37 3.31 -1.98
N ALA A 88 -7.81 3.82 -3.14
CA ALA A 88 -7.42 5.15 -3.60
C ALA A 88 -7.89 6.26 -2.63
N VAL A 89 -9.11 6.17 -2.12
CA VAL A 89 -9.65 7.12 -1.13
C VAL A 89 -8.85 7.05 0.17
N TYR A 90 -8.62 5.85 0.70
CA TYR A 90 -7.85 5.65 1.92
C TYR A 90 -6.41 6.16 1.79
N TRP A 91 -5.72 5.82 0.70
CA TRP A 91 -4.35 6.26 0.45
C TRP A 91 -4.26 7.77 0.17
N THR A 92 -5.29 8.39 -0.39
CA THR A 92 -5.36 9.85 -0.53
C THR A 92 -5.40 10.53 0.84
N ALA A 93 -6.25 10.03 1.76
CA ALA A 93 -6.31 10.56 3.12
C ALA A 93 -4.95 10.43 3.84
N MET A 94 -4.30 9.27 3.70
CA MET A 94 -2.98 9.05 4.26
C MET A 94 -1.91 9.94 3.62
N ALA A 95 -1.96 10.16 2.31
CA ALA A 95 -1.06 11.07 1.61
C ALA A 95 -1.22 12.52 2.11
N LEU A 96 -2.45 12.96 2.39
CA LEU A 96 -2.70 14.28 2.96
C LEU A 96 -2.09 14.42 4.36
N VAL A 97 -2.25 13.41 5.21
CA VAL A 97 -1.65 13.39 6.55
C VAL A 97 -0.13 13.42 6.48
N LEU A 98 0.47 12.59 5.62
CA LEU A 98 1.93 12.57 5.42
C LEU A 98 2.45 13.89 4.88
N TYR A 99 1.78 14.48 3.88
CA TYR A 99 2.15 15.79 3.34
C TYR A 99 2.12 16.86 4.43
N TYR A 100 1.08 16.86 5.27
CA TYR A 100 0.96 17.81 6.37
C TYR A 100 2.10 17.67 7.38
N ILE A 101 2.40 16.44 7.81
CA ILE A 101 3.49 16.15 8.76
C ILE A 101 4.84 16.60 8.16
N LEU A 102 5.14 16.21 6.92
CA LEU A 102 6.39 16.55 6.24
C LEU A 102 6.54 18.07 6.04
N ARG A 103 5.45 18.75 5.69
CA ARG A 103 5.44 20.21 5.57
C ARG A 103 5.74 20.86 6.91
N LYS A 104 5.12 20.39 8.00
CA LYS A 104 5.33 20.92 9.36
C LYS A 104 6.78 20.71 9.83
N ILE A 105 7.34 19.53 9.62
CA ILE A 105 8.75 19.23 9.95
C ILE A 105 9.70 20.14 9.16
N ASN A 106 9.44 20.36 7.87
CA ASN A 106 10.28 21.23 7.05
C ASN A 106 10.25 22.69 7.54
N ILE A 107 9.07 23.20 7.93
CA ILE A 107 8.94 24.54 8.54
C ILE A 107 9.73 24.64 9.86
N LEU A 108 9.72 23.59 10.69
CA LEU A 108 10.47 23.56 11.94
C LEU A 108 11.99 23.53 11.72
N LYS A 109 12.46 22.95 10.61
CA LYS A 109 13.88 22.88 10.26
C LYS A 109 14.42 24.20 9.70
N GLU A 110 13.55 25.04 9.13
CA GLU A 110 13.89 26.36 8.61
C GLU A 110 13.85 27.48 9.68
N LYS A 111 13.38 27.17 10.91
CA LYS A 111 13.44 28.05 12.07
C LYS A 111 14.68 27.75 12.92
#